data_AF-A0A0X4EX25-F1
#
_entry.id   AF-A0A0X4EX25-F1
#
_cell.length_a   1.000
_cell.length_b   1.000
_cell.length_c   1.000
_cell.angle_alpha   90.00
_cell.angle_beta   90.00
_cell.angle_gamma   90.00
#
_symmetry.space_group_name_H-M   'P 1'
#
loop_
_entity.id
_entity.type
_entity.pdbx_description
1 polymer ?
#
loop_
_entity_poly.entity_id
_entity_poly.type
_entity_poly.pdbx_seq_one_letter_code
_entity_poly.pdbx_strand_id
1 'polypeptide(L)'
;MTTFYTVVSWLVILGYWLLIAGVTLRILMKRRAVPSAMAWLLIIYILPLVGIIAYLSFGELHLGKRRAERARAMWPSTAKWLHDLKACKHIFAEENSSVASSLFKLCELRQGIGGVKGNQLQLLTSSDDVMQALIRDIQLARHNIEMVFYIWQPGGMADQVAESLMAAARRGIHCRLMLDSAGSVAFFRSPWAGMMRNAGIEVVEALKVNLLRVFLRRMDLRQHRKMVMIDNYIAYTGSMNMVDPRFFKQDSGVGQWVDLMARMEGPIATSMGIVYSCDWEIETGKRILPPPPDGNIMPFEEASGHTIHTIASGPGFPEDLIHQALLTATYSAREYLIMTTPYFVPSDDLL
;
A
#
# COMPACT_ATOMS: atom_id res chain seq x y z
N MET A 1 19.45 -42.25 39.86
CA MET A 1 20.05 -41.17 39.05
C MET A 1 19.99 -41.49 37.56
N THR A 2 20.56 -42.60 37.09
CA THR A 2 20.56 -43.02 35.67
C THR A 2 19.16 -43.13 35.05
N THR A 3 18.19 -43.73 35.75
CA THR A 3 16.80 -43.87 35.27
C THR A 3 16.08 -42.53 35.09
N PHE A 4 16.43 -41.53 35.89
CA PHE A 4 15.87 -40.18 35.76
C PHE A 4 16.42 -39.48 34.51
N TYR A 5 17.73 -39.56 34.28
CA TYR A 5 18.36 -38.99 33.09
C TYR A 5 17.90 -39.65 31.79
N THR A 6 17.68 -40.97 31.79
CA THR A 6 17.15 -41.66 30.60
C THR A 6 15.72 -41.24 30.29
N VAL A 7 14.85 -41.15 31.30
CA VAL A 7 13.46 -40.68 31.12
C VAL A 7 13.43 -39.24 30.60
N VAL A 8 14.23 -38.34 31.20
CA VAL A 8 14.32 -36.95 30.73
C VAL A 8 14.83 -36.87 29.29
N SER A 9 15.84 -37.68 28.92
CA SER A 9 16.38 -37.71 27.56
C SER A 9 15.33 -38.16 26.53
N TRP A 10 14.57 -39.22 26.85
CA TRP A 10 13.48 -39.69 25.98
C TRP A 10 12.35 -38.67 25.85
N LEU A 11 12.01 -37.96 26.92
CA LEU A 11 11.03 -36.88 26.89
C LEU A 11 11.49 -35.71 26.01
N VAL A 12 12.77 -35.34 26.07
CA VAL A 12 13.34 -34.29 25.21
C VAL A 12 13.33 -34.71 23.74
N ILE A 13 13.72 -35.95 23.43
CA ILE A 13 13.69 -36.49 22.06
C ILE A 13 12.25 -36.53 21.53
N LEU A 14 11.30 -37.00 22.34
CA LEU A 14 9.88 -37.04 21.97
C LEU A 14 9.35 -35.62 21.72
N GLY A 15 9.65 -34.68 22.62
CA GLY A 15 9.25 -33.28 22.47
C GLY A 15 9.82 -32.62 21.22
N TYR A 16 11.08 -32.93 20.88
CA TYR A 16 11.73 -32.46 19.67
C TYR A 16 11.02 -32.94 18.38
N TRP A 17 10.71 -34.24 18.30
CA TRP A 17 9.99 -34.78 17.14
C TRP A 17 8.55 -34.29 17.05
N LEU A 18 7.85 -34.14 18.18
CA LEU A 18 6.51 -33.56 18.22
C LEU A 18 6.51 -32.09 17.75
N LEU A 19 7.54 -31.32 18.11
CA LEU A 19 7.69 -29.95 17.64
C LEU A 19 7.87 -29.89 16.12
N ILE A 20 8.76 -30.72 15.56
CA ILE A 20 8.97 -30.78 14.11
C ILE A 20 7.67 -31.21 13.41
N ALA A 21 7.03 -32.29 13.85
CA ALA A 21 5.78 -32.77 13.28
C ALA A 21 4.68 -31.71 13.33
N GLY A 22 4.56 -31.00 14.46
CA GLY A 22 3.60 -29.91 14.63
C GLY A 22 3.84 -28.74 13.68
N VAL A 23 5.10 -28.33 13.49
CA VAL A 23 5.45 -27.24 12.56
C VAL A 23 5.28 -27.69 11.11
N THR A 24 5.66 -28.92 10.76
CA THR A 24 5.41 -29.50 9.42
C THR A 24 3.92 -29.53 9.11
N LEU A 25 3.09 -30.05 10.01
CA LEU A 25 1.63 -30.06 9.82
C LEU A 25 1.10 -28.64 9.64
N ARG A 26 1.58 -27.69 10.45
CA ARG A 26 1.22 -26.28 10.35
C ARG A 26 1.60 -25.65 9.00
N ILE A 27 2.78 -25.99 8.45
CA ILE A 27 3.20 -25.57 7.11
C ILE A 27 2.25 -26.12 6.05
N LEU A 28 1.92 -27.41 6.12
CA LEU A 28 1.03 -28.07 5.15
C LEU A 28 -0.41 -27.55 5.23
N MET A 29 -0.89 -27.23 6.44
CA MET A 29 -2.21 -26.64 6.65
C MET A 29 -2.32 -25.20 6.13
N LYS A 30 -1.22 -24.44 6.13
CA LYS A 30 -1.18 -23.13 5.50
C LYS A 30 -1.02 -23.31 4.00
N ARG A 31 -2.12 -23.18 3.25
CA ARG A 31 -2.23 -23.22 1.78
C ARG A 31 -1.24 -22.26 1.08
N ARG A 32 0.03 -22.63 1.00
CA ARG A 32 1.11 -21.89 0.34
C ARG A 32 1.47 -22.53 -0.98
N ALA A 33 2.07 -21.73 -1.87
CA ALA A 33 2.72 -22.24 -3.06
C ALA A 33 3.67 -23.39 -2.68
N VAL A 34 3.54 -24.52 -3.37
CA VAL A 34 4.26 -25.77 -3.10
C VAL A 34 5.78 -25.54 -2.99
N PRO A 35 6.45 -24.76 -3.87
CA PRO A 35 7.89 -24.50 -3.74
C PRO A 35 8.28 -23.81 -2.44
N SER A 36 7.47 -22.85 -1.96
CA SER A 36 7.75 -22.14 -0.70
C SER A 36 7.58 -23.06 0.52
N ALA A 37 6.54 -23.91 0.51
CA ALA A 37 6.35 -24.90 1.56
C ALA A 37 7.53 -25.90 1.60
N MET A 38 7.95 -26.40 0.44
CA MET A 38 9.10 -27.30 0.31
C MET A 38 10.40 -26.66 0.81
N ALA A 39 10.68 -25.41 0.45
CA ALA A 39 11.88 -24.70 0.92
C ALA A 39 11.92 -24.57 2.46
N TRP A 40 10.79 -24.23 3.09
CA TRP A 40 10.71 -24.15 4.55
C TRP A 40 10.88 -25.51 5.23
N LEU A 41 10.26 -26.56 4.70
CA LEU A 41 10.44 -27.92 5.21
C LEU A 41 11.90 -28.37 5.09
N LEU A 42 12.56 -28.06 3.97
CA LEU A 42 13.97 -28.41 3.77
C LEU A 42 14.88 -27.70 4.78
N ILE A 43 14.68 -26.40 5.03
CA ILE A 43 15.43 -25.67 6.06
C ILE A 43 15.17 -26.27 7.46
N ILE A 44 13.92 -26.59 7.77
CA ILE A 44 13.53 -27.21 9.06
C ILE A 44 14.08 -28.63 9.18
N TYR A 45 14.29 -29.38 8.10
CA TYR A 45 14.86 -30.73 8.21
C TYR A 45 16.38 -30.72 8.28
N ILE A 46 17.05 -29.76 7.65
CA ILE A 46 18.52 -29.62 7.71
C ILE A 46 18.95 -28.92 9.01
N LEU A 47 18.25 -27.87 9.43
CA LEU A 47 18.55 -27.07 10.62
C LEU A 47 17.28 -26.89 11.47
N PRO A 48 16.84 -27.88 12.26
CA PRO A 48 15.48 -27.89 12.79
C PRO A 48 15.13 -26.76 13.74
N LEU A 49 15.97 -26.50 14.74
CA LEU A 49 15.73 -25.38 15.67
C LEU A 49 15.82 -24.02 14.97
N VAL A 50 16.84 -23.81 14.14
CA VAL A 50 17.05 -22.55 13.40
C VAL A 50 15.94 -22.32 12.39
N GLY A 51 15.57 -23.37 11.65
CA GLY A 51 14.51 -23.37 10.65
C GLY A 51 13.14 -23.13 11.24
N ILE A 52 12.83 -23.70 12.42
CA ILE A 52 11.58 -23.42 13.13
C ILE A 52 11.54 -21.96 13.59
N ILE A 53 12.63 -21.46 14.19
CA ILE A 53 12.71 -20.05 14.60
C ILE A 53 12.54 -19.12 13.39
N ALA A 54 13.24 -19.40 12.29
CA ALA A 54 13.15 -18.64 11.05
C ALA A 54 11.74 -18.73 10.43
N TYR A 55 11.11 -19.91 10.43
CA TYR A 55 9.76 -20.10 9.92
C TYR A 55 8.72 -19.34 10.75
N LEU A 56 8.82 -19.39 12.07
CA LEU A 56 7.90 -18.64 12.92
C LEU A 56 8.11 -17.12 12.82
N SER A 57 9.33 -16.67 12.54
CA SER A 57 9.67 -15.25 12.41
C SER A 57 9.29 -14.66 11.03
N PHE A 58 9.61 -15.38 9.94
CA PHE A 58 9.49 -14.90 8.56
C PHE A 58 8.49 -15.72 7.73
N GLY A 59 8.36 -16.99 8.08
CA GLY A 59 7.49 -17.95 7.42
C GLY A 59 6.01 -17.81 7.77
N GLU A 60 5.52 -16.82 8.52
CA GLU A 60 4.07 -16.63 8.71
C GLU A 60 3.62 -15.17 8.61
N LEU A 61 2.50 -14.93 7.91
CA LEU A 61 1.82 -13.63 7.81
C LEU A 61 1.11 -13.32 9.15
N HIS A 62 1.83 -12.76 10.10
CA HIS A 62 1.23 -12.20 11.32
C HIS A 62 1.12 -10.68 11.17
N LEU A 63 -0.08 -10.18 10.86
CA LEU A 63 -0.38 -8.73 10.86
C LEU A 63 -0.22 -8.08 12.26
N GLY A 64 0.07 -8.85 13.30
CA GLY A 64 0.01 -8.43 14.70
C GLY A 64 -1.45 -8.31 15.13
N LYS A 65 -1.82 -8.96 16.25
CA LYS A 65 -3.21 -9.08 16.71
C LYS A 65 -3.99 -7.75 16.67
N ARG A 66 -3.37 -6.66 17.14
CA ARG A 66 -3.97 -5.32 17.17
C ARG A 66 -4.34 -4.75 15.78
N ARG A 67 -3.50 -4.95 14.75
CA ARG A 67 -3.84 -4.47 13.39
C ARG A 67 -4.92 -5.34 12.76
N ALA A 68 -4.87 -6.65 12.98
CA ALA A 68 -5.92 -7.55 12.51
C ALA A 68 -7.28 -7.24 13.16
N GLU A 69 -7.29 -6.92 14.45
CA GLU A 69 -8.48 -6.43 15.16
C GLU A 69 -8.98 -5.11 14.60
N ARG A 70 -8.09 -4.13 14.40
CA ARG A 70 -8.46 -2.85 13.76
C ARG A 70 -9.03 -3.07 12.38
N ALA A 71 -8.36 -3.84 11.52
CA ALA A 71 -8.83 -4.15 10.17
C ALA A 71 -10.24 -4.77 10.18
N ARG A 72 -10.53 -5.67 11.12
CA ARG A 72 -11.89 -6.22 11.29
C ARG A 72 -12.89 -5.17 11.77
N ALA A 73 -12.50 -4.31 12.70
CA ALA A 73 -13.36 -3.24 13.21
C ALA A 73 -13.67 -2.15 12.17
N MET A 74 -12.82 -1.99 11.14
CA MET A 74 -13.06 -1.06 10.03
C MET A 74 -14.16 -1.52 9.07
N TRP A 75 -14.38 -2.83 8.95
CA TRP A 75 -15.23 -3.41 7.92
C TRP A 75 -16.65 -2.85 7.89
N PRO A 76 -17.39 -2.73 9.02
CA PRO A 76 -18.76 -2.21 8.99
C PRO A 76 -18.85 -0.78 8.43
N SER A 77 -17.83 0.05 8.71
CA SER A 77 -17.81 1.45 8.28
C SER A 77 -17.35 1.60 6.84
N THR A 78 -16.41 0.75 6.41
CA THR A 78 -16.02 0.65 4.99
C THR A 78 -17.19 0.15 4.14
N ALA A 79 -17.95 -0.83 4.65
CA ALA A 79 -19.16 -1.34 3.99
C ALA A 79 -20.26 -0.27 3.90
N LYS A 80 -20.46 0.52 4.97
CA LYS A 80 -21.37 1.67 4.93
C LYS A 80 -20.93 2.69 3.89
N TRP A 81 -19.65 3.08 3.89
CA TRP A 81 -19.14 4.01 2.89
C TRP A 81 -19.32 3.47 1.47
N LEU A 82 -19.03 2.19 1.24
CA LEU A 82 -19.23 1.56 -0.07
C LEU A 82 -20.70 1.63 -0.51
N HIS A 83 -21.62 1.42 0.43
CA HIS A 83 -23.06 1.57 0.18
C HIS A 83 -23.43 3.03 -0.15
N ASP A 84 -22.93 3.99 0.62
CA ASP A 84 -23.21 5.42 0.42
C ASP A 84 -22.62 5.91 -0.91
N LEU A 85 -21.40 5.47 -1.26
CA LEU A 85 -20.79 5.77 -2.55
C LEU A 85 -21.61 5.17 -3.70
N LYS A 86 -22.07 3.92 -3.59
CA LYS A 86 -22.95 3.29 -4.59
C LYS A 86 -24.25 4.06 -4.82
N ALA A 87 -24.75 4.76 -3.80
CA ALA A 87 -25.93 5.60 -3.95
C ALA A 87 -25.67 6.80 -4.90
N CYS A 88 -24.42 7.25 -5.02
CA CYS A 88 -23.98 8.26 -6.00
C CYS A 88 -23.89 7.67 -7.42
N LYS A 89 -25.00 7.16 -7.97
CA LYS A 89 -25.01 6.52 -9.32
C LYS A 89 -24.40 7.39 -10.43
N HIS A 90 -24.48 8.71 -10.30
CA HIS A 90 -23.99 9.67 -11.29
C HIS A 90 -22.46 9.63 -11.49
N ILE A 91 -21.68 9.14 -10.52
CA ILE A 91 -20.21 9.03 -10.66
C ILE A 91 -19.76 7.70 -11.26
N PHE A 92 -20.66 6.74 -11.47
CA PHE A 92 -20.30 5.44 -12.04
C PHE A 92 -20.58 5.36 -13.54
N ALA A 93 -19.67 4.69 -14.26
CA ALA A 93 -19.85 4.37 -15.67
C ALA A 93 -20.93 3.30 -15.83
N GLU A 94 -21.88 3.55 -16.73
CA GLU A 94 -22.88 2.57 -17.15
C GLU A 94 -22.32 1.67 -18.26
N GLU A 95 -21.48 2.24 -19.12
CA GLU A 95 -20.79 1.55 -20.20
C GLU A 95 -19.28 1.75 -20.07
N ASN A 96 -18.53 0.67 -20.32
CA ASN A 96 -17.06 0.68 -20.36
C ASN A 96 -16.60 0.25 -21.75
N SER A 97 -15.39 0.67 -22.15
CA SER A 97 -14.80 0.22 -23.41
C SER A 97 -14.68 -1.31 -23.45
N SER A 98 -14.74 -1.89 -24.65
CA SER A 98 -14.65 -3.35 -24.83
C SER A 98 -13.34 -3.94 -24.29
N VAL A 99 -12.27 -3.14 -24.28
CA VAL A 99 -10.95 -3.51 -23.72
C VAL A 99 -10.98 -3.53 -22.20
N ALA A 100 -11.67 -2.58 -21.57
CA ALA A 100 -11.71 -2.44 -20.12
C ALA A 100 -12.81 -3.28 -19.45
N SER A 101 -13.85 -3.68 -20.20
CA SER A 101 -15.07 -4.31 -19.67
C SER A 101 -14.80 -5.49 -18.74
N SER A 102 -13.95 -6.45 -19.14
CA SER A 102 -13.62 -7.63 -18.33
C SER A 102 -12.96 -7.25 -17.00
N LEU A 103 -12.01 -6.31 -17.04
CA LEU A 103 -11.27 -5.85 -15.87
C LEU A 103 -12.18 -5.09 -14.90
N PHE A 104 -12.99 -4.18 -15.42
CA PHE A 104 -13.94 -3.41 -14.61
C PHE A 104 -15.00 -4.32 -14.01
N LYS A 105 -15.46 -5.34 -14.74
CA LYS A 105 -16.42 -6.31 -14.23
C LYS A 105 -15.85 -7.16 -13.10
N LEU A 106 -14.61 -7.63 -13.24
CA LEU A 106 -13.90 -8.33 -12.16
C LEU A 106 -13.83 -7.45 -10.91
N CYS A 107 -13.40 -6.20 -11.06
CA CYS A 107 -13.23 -5.28 -9.95
C CYS A 107 -14.57 -4.96 -9.26
N GLU A 108 -15.64 -4.74 -10.03
CA GLU A 108 -16.99 -4.53 -9.52
C GLU A 108 -17.49 -5.72 -8.71
N LEU A 109 -17.30 -6.95 -9.21
CA LEU A 109 -17.73 -8.16 -8.50
C LEU A 109 -16.93 -8.41 -7.21
N ARG A 110 -15.63 -8.11 -7.21
CA ARG A 110 -14.73 -8.42 -6.08
C ARG A 110 -14.69 -7.32 -5.02
N GLN A 111 -14.71 -6.04 -5.40
CA GLN A 111 -14.66 -4.90 -4.48
C GLN A 111 -16.01 -4.26 -4.24
N GLY A 112 -16.99 -4.53 -5.12
CA GLY A 112 -18.28 -3.88 -5.08
C GLY A 112 -18.29 -2.46 -5.64
N ILE A 113 -17.22 -1.93 -6.22
CA ILE A 113 -17.20 -0.56 -6.78
C ILE A 113 -17.18 -0.67 -8.30
N GLY A 114 -18.02 0.10 -8.99
CA GLY A 114 -17.96 0.22 -10.46
C GLY A 114 -16.90 1.21 -10.91
N GLY A 115 -16.61 1.25 -12.21
CA GLY A 115 -15.72 2.27 -12.78
C GLY A 115 -16.21 3.68 -12.49
N VAL A 116 -15.35 4.54 -11.97
CA VAL A 116 -15.69 5.93 -11.65
C VAL A 116 -15.47 6.78 -12.90
N LYS A 117 -16.50 7.46 -13.42
CA LYS A 117 -16.42 8.36 -14.58
C LYS A 117 -16.24 9.82 -14.15
N GLY A 118 -15.99 10.69 -15.13
CA GLY A 118 -15.88 12.13 -14.89
C GLY A 118 -14.55 12.55 -14.26
N ASN A 119 -13.48 11.79 -14.53
CA ASN A 119 -12.14 12.12 -14.05
C ASN A 119 -11.26 12.66 -15.18
N GLN A 120 -10.32 13.53 -14.84
CA GLN A 120 -9.17 13.82 -15.67
C GLN A 120 -7.99 12.99 -15.20
N LEU A 121 -7.20 12.49 -16.14
CA LEU A 121 -5.98 11.74 -15.88
C LEU A 121 -4.83 12.38 -16.67
N GLN A 122 -3.77 12.69 -15.96
CA GLN A 122 -2.50 13.13 -16.54
C GLN A 122 -1.40 12.16 -16.08
N LEU A 123 -0.72 11.52 -17.03
CA LEU A 123 0.44 10.70 -16.74
C LEU A 123 1.69 11.57 -16.76
N LEU A 124 2.39 11.64 -15.62
CA LEU A 124 3.64 12.36 -15.44
C LEU A 124 4.79 11.35 -15.47
N THR A 125 5.75 11.58 -16.38
CA THR A 125 6.82 10.63 -16.70
C THR A 125 8.21 11.05 -16.20
N SER A 126 8.30 12.26 -15.63
CA SER A 126 9.52 12.84 -15.06
C SER A 126 9.32 13.14 -13.59
N SER A 127 10.33 12.84 -12.77
CA SER A 127 10.33 13.18 -11.35
C SER A 127 10.23 14.70 -11.12
N ASP A 128 10.82 15.52 -11.99
CA ASP A 128 10.75 16.99 -11.86
C ASP A 128 9.31 17.48 -12.07
N ASP A 129 8.64 17.01 -13.13
CA ASP A 129 7.26 17.37 -13.44
C ASP A 129 6.29 16.96 -12.32
N VAL A 130 6.48 15.76 -11.75
CA VAL A 130 5.70 15.28 -10.61
C VAL A 130 5.85 16.20 -9.41
N MET A 131 7.09 16.53 -9.06
CA MET A 131 7.39 17.31 -7.87
C MET A 131 6.91 18.75 -8.02
N GLN A 132 7.11 19.38 -9.19
CA GLN A 132 6.60 20.72 -9.48
C GLN A 132 5.07 20.79 -9.46
N ALA A 133 4.40 19.83 -10.11
CA ALA A 133 2.94 19.76 -10.10
C ALA A 133 2.41 19.56 -8.67
N LEU A 134 3.02 18.67 -7.89
CA LEU A 134 2.63 18.42 -6.51
C LEU A 134 2.84 19.65 -5.62
N ILE A 135 3.98 20.34 -5.73
CA ILE A 135 4.26 21.59 -4.99
C ILE A 135 3.18 22.63 -5.30
N ARG A 136 2.85 22.83 -6.57
CA ARG A 136 1.80 23.77 -6.99
C ARG A 136 0.45 23.40 -6.38
N ASP A 137 0.06 22.13 -6.42
CA ASP A 137 -1.24 21.70 -5.91
C ASP A 137 -1.30 21.83 -4.37
N ILE A 138 -0.20 21.58 -3.64
CA ILE A 138 -0.08 21.84 -2.19
C ILE A 138 -0.22 23.34 -1.87
N GLN A 139 0.35 24.21 -2.71
CA GLN A 139 0.25 25.65 -2.52
C GLN A 139 -1.17 26.16 -2.72
N LEU A 140 -1.95 25.53 -3.62
CA LEU A 140 -3.33 25.89 -3.93
C LEU A 140 -4.36 25.22 -3.02
N ALA A 141 -3.97 24.21 -2.25
CA ALA A 141 -4.85 23.45 -1.36
C ALA A 141 -5.60 24.33 -0.34
N ARG A 142 -6.87 23.98 -0.09
CA ARG A 142 -7.83 24.78 0.70
C ARG A 142 -8.41 24.08 1.92
N HIS A 143 -8.40 22.75 1.98
CA HIS A 143 -9.08 21.98 3.03
C HIS A 143 -8.15 20.96 3.68
N ASN A 144 -7.57 20.05 2.89
CA ASN A 144 -6.80 18.92 3.41
C ASN A 144 -5.73 18.44 2.43
N ILE A 145 -4.71 17.82 3.01
CA ILE A 145 -3.65 17.13 2.28
C ILE A 145 -3.30 15.84 3.03
N GLU A 146 -3.54 14.70 2.40
CA GLU A 146 -3.18 13.38 2.90
C GLU A 146 -2.09 12.77 2.02
N MET A 147 -1.00 12.32 2.62
CA MET A 147 0.11 11.69 1.90
C MET A 147 0.51 10.37 2.54
N VAL A 148 0.74 9.36 1.72
CA VAL A 148 1.36 8.10 2.12
C VAL A 148 2.49 7.73 1.17
N PHE A 149 3.68 7.46 1.70
CA PHE A 149 4.83 7.02 0.92
C PHE A 149 5.62 5.92 1.63
N TYR A 150 6.21 5.03 0.85
CA TYR A 150 7.16 4.04 1.36
C TYR A 150 8.50 4.69 1.75
N ILE A 151 9.08 5.46 0.83
CA ILE A 151 10.33 6.19 1.06
C ILE A 151 10.05 7.68 0.94
N TRP A 152 10.48 8.43 1.95
CA TRP A 152 10.77 9.85 1.88
C TRP A 152 12.26 10.03 2.19
N GLN A 153 13.01 10.62 1.27
CA GLN A 153 14.42 10.93 1.44
C GLN A 153 14.59 12.46 1.45
N PRO A 154 15.16 13.05 2.51
CA PRO A 154 15.53 14.47 2.51
C PRO A 154 16.53 14.81 1.39
N GLY A 155 16.42 16.02 0.85
CA GLY A 155 17.28 16.56 -0.19
C GLY A 155 16.53 17.03 -1.44
N GLY A 156 17.00 18.12 -2.04
CA GLY A 156 16.51 18.62 -3.33
C GLY A 156 15.03 19.00 -3.30
N MET A 157 14.26 18.55 -4.28
CA MET A 157 12.83 18.87 -4.38
C MET A 157 11.98 18.23 -3.28
N ALA A 158 12.42 17.13 -2.66
CA ALA A 158 11.70 16.53 -1.54
C ALA A 158 11.63 17.49 -0.34
N ASP A 159 12.66 18.31 -0.15
CA ASP A 159 12.66 19.36 0.88
C ASP A 159 11.69 20.49 0.51
N GLN A 160 11.60 20.87 -0.76
CA GLN A 160 10.63 21.88 -1.23
C GLN A 160 9.17 21.42 -1.06
N VAL A 161 8.90 20.12 -1.26
CA VAL A 161 7.59 19.53 -0.93
C VAL A 161 7.31 19.62 0.58
N ALA A 162 8.29 19.29 1.42
CA ALA A 162 8.15 19.38 2.87
C ALA A 162 7.89 20.83 3.34
N GLU A 163 8.62 21.79 2.79
CA GLU A 163 8.43 23.23 3.03
C GLU A 163 7.04 23.70 2.60
N SER A 164 6.60 23.30 1.40
CA SER A 164 5.27 23.63 0.89
C SER A 164 4.16 23.06 1.76
N LEU A 165 4.33 21.83 2.26
CA LEU A 165 3.39 21.18 3.16
C LEU A 165 3.34 21.88 4.52
N MET A 166 4.49 22.30 5.06
CA MET A 166 4.54 23.10 6.30
C MET A 166 3.89 24.47 6.12
N ALA A 167 4.09 25.11 4.96
CA ALA A 167 3.42 26.36 4.63
C ALA A 167 1.89 26.16 4.57
N ALA A 168 1.42 25.07 3.97
CA ALA A 168 -0.01 24.73 3.94
C ALA A 168 -0.59 24.51 5.34
N ALA A 169 0.10 23.74 6.19
CA ALA A 169 -0.33 23.52 7.57
C ALA A 169 -0.43 24.85 8.37
N ARG A 170 0.54 25.76 8.18
CA ARG A 170 0.51 27.10 8.80
C ARG A 170 -0.62 27.99 8.30
N ARG A 171 -1.12 27.78 7.07
CA ARG A 171 -2.34 28.43 6.56
C ARG A 171 -3.63 27.86 7.16
N GLY A 172 -3.55 26.79 7.95
CA GLY A 172 -4.70 26.12 8.56
C GLY A 172 -5.20 24.89 7.80
N ILE A 173 -4.49 24.45 6.75
CA ILE A 173 -4.85 23.24 6.00
C ILE A 173 -4.57 21.99 6.85
N HIS A 174 -5.49 21.04 6.86
CA HIS A 174 -5.27 19.78 7.57
C HIS A 174 -4.29 18.88 6.81
N CYS A 175 -3.05 18.82 7.28
CA CYS A 175 -2.00 18.01 6.64
C CYS A 175 -1.71 16.74 7.44
N ARG A 176 -1.82 15.58 6.79
CA ARG A 176 -1.53 14.27 7.36
C ARG A 176 -0.51 13.54 6.50
N LEU A 177 0.58 13.08 7.12
CA LEU A 177 1.67 12.39 6.43
C LEU A 177 1.91 11.04 7.08
N MET A 178 1.80 9.97 6.31
CA MET A 178 2.13 8.61 6.72
C MET A 178 3.35 8.11 5.94
N LEU A 179 4.38 7.66 6.66
CA LEU A 179 5.58 7.10 6.04
C LEU A 179 5.93 5.73 6.62
N ASP A 180 6.36 4.81 5.78
CA ASP A 180 6.88 3.52 6.24
C ASP A 180 8.15 3.71 7.08
N SER A 181 8.17 3.11 8.27
CA SER A 181 9.27 3.20 9.23
C SER A 181 10.61 2.69 8.67
N ALA A 182 10.61 1.61 7.90
CA ALA A 182 11.84 1.02 7.36
C ALA A 182 12.28 1.71 6.06
N GLY A 183 11.34 2.07 5.20
CA GLY A 183 11.64 2.78 3.95
C GLY A 183 12.11 4.22 4.18
N SER A 184 11.61 4.90 5.21
CA SER A 184 11.85 6.33 5.46
C SER A 184 12.75 6.62 6.67
N VAL A 185 13.70 5.73 7.00
CA VAL A 185 14.61 5.89 8.14
C VAL A 185 15.39 7.20 8.07
N ALA A 186 15.87 7.59 6.89
CA ALA A 186 16.61 8.83 6.70
C ALA A 186 15.77 10.07 7.07
N PHE A 187 14.50 10.10 6.64
CA PHE A 187 13.56 11.15 7.01
C PHE A 187 13.32 11.19 8.52
N PHE A 188 13.02 10.05 9.16
CA PHE A 188 12.75 10.00 10.59
C PHE A 188 13.96 10.33 11.47
N ARG A 189 15.19 10.13 10.97
CA ARG A 189 16.43 10.53 11.65
C ARG A 189 16.83 11.98 11.37
N SER A 190 16.21 12.62 10.39
CA SER A 190 16.46 14.03 10.07
C SER A 190 15.59 14.98 10.92
N PRO A 191 15.90 16.28 10.96
CA PRO A 191 15.07 17.28 11.65
C PRO A 191 13.65 17.43 11.06
N TRP A 192 13.43 17.01 9.81
CA TRP A 192 12.16 17.22 9.08
C TRP A 192 10.94 16.70 9.82
N ALA A 193 11.00 15.49 10.39
CA ALA A 193 9.88 14.93 11.12
C ALA A 193 9.46 15.79 12.32
N GLY A 194 10.41 16.43 13.00
CA GLY A 194 10.16 17.36 14.10
C GLY A 194 9.62 18.70 13.60
N MET A 195 10.26 19.27 12.58
CA MET A 195 9.84 20.55 11.98
C MET A 195 8.41 20.49 11.43
N MET A 196 8.06 19.41 10.73
CA MET A 196 6.74 19.21 10.15
C MET A 196 5.66 19.07 11.22
N ARG A 197 5.94 18.31 12.29
CA ARG A 197 5.03 18.23 13.45
C ARG A 197 4.85 19.59 14.12
N ASN A 198 5.92 20.35 14.31
CA ASN A 198 5.87 21.69 14.89
C ASN A 198 5.11 22.69 14.01
N ALA A 199 5.08 22.48 12.69
CA ALA A 199 4.27 23.26 11.76
C ALA A 199 2.78 22.88 11.75
N GLY A 200 2.37 21.84 12.49
CA GLY A 200 0.98 21.38 12.60
C GLY A 200 0.64 20.15 11.76
N ILE A 201 1.62 19.51 11.10
CA ILE A 201 1.39 18.30 10.29
C ILE A 201 1.30 17.07 11.19
N GLU A 202 0.25 16.25 11.02
CA GLU A 202 0.16 14.95 11.68
C GLU A 202 1.07 13.93 10.97
N VAL A 203 2.30 13.74 11.48
CA VAL A 203 3.28 12.81 10.90
C VAL A 203 3.28 11.45 11.63
N VAL A 204 2.85 10.40 10.92
CA VAL A 204 2.71 9.02 11.40
C VAL A 204 3.78 8.11 10.81
N GLU A 205 4.43 7.35 11.69
CA GLU A 205 5.38 6.29 11.35
C GLU A 205 4.62 4.95 11.21
N ALA A 206 4.32 4.55 9.98
CA ALA A 206 3.64 3.31 9.66
C ALA A 206 4.54 2.09 9.87
N LEU A 207 3.96 0.97 10.33
CA LEU A 207 4.68 -0.30 10.48
C LEU A 207 5.97 -0.17 11.29
N LYS A 208 5.92 0.67 12.33
CA LYS A 208 7.04 0.98 13.22
C LYS A 208 7.90 -0.24 13.53
N VAL A 209 9.16 -0.16 13.11
CA VAL A 209 10.17 -1.17 13.40
C VAL A 209 10.56 -1.00 14.86
N ASN A 210 10.33 -2.03 15.65
CA ASN A 210 10.79 -2.08 17.04
C ASN A 210 11.82 -3.20 17.12
N LEU A 211 13.08 -2.87 17.44
CA LEU A 211 14.21 -3.81 17.56
C LEU A 211 13.88 -5.03 18.44
N LEU A 212 13.12 -4.83 19.52
CA LEU A 212 12.69 -5.89 20.43
C LEU A 212 11.60 -6.82 19.83
N ARG A 213 10.95 -6.41 18.74
CA ARG A 213 9.88 -7.15 18.05
C ARG A 213 10.24 -7.52 16.60
N VAL A 214 11.49 -7.30 16.17
CA VAL A 214 11.96 -7.68 14.82
C VAL A 214 11.79 -9.19 14.59
N PHE A 215 11.98 -10.01 15.61
CA PHE A 215 11.77 -11.47 15.54
C PHE A 215 10.30 -11.91 15.57
N LEU A 216 9.37 -10.99 15.87
CA LEU A 216 7.93 -11.29 16.03
C LEU A 216 7.05 -10.67 14.94
N ARG A 217 7.65 -9.95 13.99
CA ARG A 217 6.94 -9.26 12.91
C ARG A 217 7.65 -9.49 11.59
N ARG A 218 6.87 -9.86 10.59
CA ARG A 218 7.31 -9.94 9.20
C ARG A 218 7.84 -8.57 8.76
N MET A 219 9.12 -8.52 8.37
CA MET A 219 9.77 -7.31 7.87
C MET A 219 9.37 -6.95 6.44
N ASP A 220 8.76 -7.89 5.71
CA ASP A 220 8.28 -7.77 4.34
C ASP A 220 6.90 -7.08 4.25
N LEU A 221 6.08 -7.15 5.30
CA LEU A 221 4.86 -6.35 5.37
C LEU A 221 5.24 -4.88 5.59
N ARG A 222 5.16 -4.11 4.51
CA ARG A 222 5.55 -2.70 4.43
C ARG A 222 4.46 -1.87 3.78
N GLN A 223 4.39 -0.60 4.17
CA GLN A 223 3.47 0.34 3.55
C GLN A 223 4.11 0.81 2.24
N HIS A 224 3.79 0.12 1.16
CA HIS A 224 4.39 0.35 -0.15
C HIS A 224 3.62 1.33 -1.05
N ARG A 225 2.46 1.84 -0.60
CA ARG A 225 1.69 2.82 -1.37
C ARG A 225 2.46 4.13 -1.54
N LYS A 226 2.20 4.80 -2.65
CA LYS A 226 2.58 6.20 -2.91
C LYS A 226 1.30 6.89 -3.36
N MET A 227 0.68 7.62 -2.46
CA MET A 227 -0.57 8.32 -2.74
C MET A 227 -0.55 9.70 -2.12
N VAL A 228 -1.15 10.64 -2.83
CA VAL A 228 -1.44 11.99 -2.34
C VAL A 228 -2.91 12.25 -2.62
N MET A 229 -3.65 12.75 -1.64
CA MET A 229 -4.98 13.32 -1.82
C MET A 229 -4.93 14.78 -1.38
N ILE A 230 -5.51 15.67 -2.18
CA ILE A 230 -5.59 17.10 -1.90
C ILE A 230 -7.04 17.53 -2.11
N ASP A 231 -7.60 18.17 -1.09
CA ASP A 231 -8.96 18.71 -1.07
C ASP A 231 -10.06 17.70 -1.45
N ASN A 232 -9.81 16.40 -1.25
CA ASN A 232 -10.67 15.28 -1.68
C ASN A 232 -11.01 15.25 -3.18
N TYR A 233 -10.28 15.99 -4.02
CA TYR A 233 -10.59 16.16 -5.43
C TYR A 233 -9.40 15.85 -6.35
N ILE A 234 -8.18 16.20 -5.91
CA ILE A 234 -6.96 15.87 -6.63
C ILE A 234 -6.34 14.64 -5.97
N ALA A 235 -5.91 13.68 -6.79
CA ALA A 235 -5.24 12.48 -6.32
C ALA A 235 -4.00 12.16 -7.16
N TYR A 236 -2.96 11.66 -6.50
CA TYR A 236 -1.77 11.13 -7.15
C TYR A 236 -1.55 9.68 -6.75
N THR A 237 -1.09 8.86 -7.69
CA THR A 237 -0.58 7.51 -7.41
C THR A 237 0.39 7.04 -8.49
N GLY A 238 1.27 6.11 -8.17
CA GLY A 238 2.24 5.57 -9.11
C GLY A 238 3.41 4.89 -8.41
N SER A 239 4.55 4.84 -9.09
CA SER A 239 5.75 4.16 -8.60
C SER A 239 6.71 5.07 -7.83
N MET A 240 6.61 6.39 -8.04
CA MET A 240 7.54 7.38 -7.50
C MET A 240 7.44 7.52 -5.98
N ASN A 241 8.57 7.32 -5.30
CA ASN A 241 8.74 7.67 -3.90
C ASN A 241 9.02 9.18 -3.74
N MET A 242 8.90 9.71 -2.52
CA MET A 242 9.21 11.12 -2.26
C MET A 242 10.72 11.33 -2.13
N VAL A 243 11.40 11.29 -3.27
CA VAL A 243 12.86 11.39 -3.39
C VAL A 243 13.22 12.26 -4.59
N ASP A 244 14.26 13.08 -4.46
CA ASP A 244 14.89 13.73 -5.60
C ASP A 244 15.95 12.79 -6.18
N PRO A 245 15.83 12.35 -7.45
CA PRO A 245 16.79 11.45 -8.07
C PRO A 245 18.23 11.97 -8.11
N ARG A 246 18.49 13.26 -7.87
CA ARG A 246 19.86 13.83 -7.78
C ARG A 246 20.51 13.63 -6.41
N PHE A 247 19.71 13.32 -5.38
CA PHE A 247 20.16 13.14 -4.00
C PHE A 247 19.92 11.71 -3.49
N PHE A 248 19.29 10.86 -4.29
CA PHE A 248 18.96 9.49 -3.92
C PHE A 248 19.85 8.50 -4.67
N LYS A 249 20.55 7.62 -3.93
CA LYS A 249 21.33 6.50 -4.46
C LYS A 249 22.31 6.86 -5.61
N GLN A 250 22.98 8.01 -5.54
CA GLN A 250 23.92 8.46 -6.60
C GLN A 250 25.05 7.46 -6.85
N ASP A 251 25.55 6.82 -5.79
CA ASP A 251 26.69 5.90 -5.87
C ASP A 251 26.27 4.43 -6.12
N SER A 252 25.03 4.18 -6.52
CA SER A 252 24.53 2.80 -6.70
C SER A 252 24.88 2.19 -8.06
N GLY A 253 25.31 2.99 -9.03
CA GLY A 253 25.73 2.51 -10.35
C GLY A 253 24.61 1.97 -11.25
N VAL A 254 23.34 2.32 -10.99
CA VAL A 254 22.16 1.70 -11.64
C VAL A 254 21.46 2.57 -12.70
N GLY A 255 22.14 3.58 -13.27
CA GLY A 255 21.58 4.41 -14.33
C GLY A 255 20.56 5.44 -13.84
N GLN A 256 19.77 6.00 -14.78
CA GLN A 256 18.78 7.03 -14.46
C GLN A 256 17.56 6.45 -13.74
N TRP A 257 17.02 7.26 -12.83
CA TRP A 257 15.77 6.95 -12.16
C TRP A 257 14.59 7.21 -13.09
N VAL A 258 13.84 6.16 -13.42
CA VAL A 258 12.65 6.23 -14.29
C VAL A 258 11.45 5.80 -13.47
N ASP A 259 10.45 6.68 -13.37
CA ASP A 259 9.22 6.44 -12.62
C ASP A 259 8.03 7.11 -13.31
N LEU A 260 6.82 6.64 -12.98
CA LEU A 260 5.57 7.16 -13.50
C LEU A 260 4.64 7.52 -12.34
N MET A 261 3.95 8.66 -12.45
CA MET A 261 2.87 9.04 -11.54
C MET A 261 1.66 9.50 -12.33
N ALA A 262 0.50 8.97 -11.98
CA ALA A 262 -0.79 9.46 -12.43
C ALA A 262 -1.24 10.59 -11.50
N ARG A 263 -1.47 11.77 -12.06
CA ARG A 263 -2.23 12.85 -11.42
C ARG A 263 -3.66 12.80 -11.93
N MET A 264 -4.62 12.82 -11.03
CA MET A 264 -6.04 12.71 -11.34
C MET A 264 -6.82 13.82 -10.66
N GLU A 265 -7.85 14.29 -11.35
CA GLU A 265 -8.84 15.23 -10.81
C GLU A 265 -10.22 14.63 -10.99
N GLY A 266 -11.06 14.70 -9.95
CA GLY A 266 -12.43 14.22 -10.01
C GLY A 266 -12.81 13.23 -8.91
N PRO A 267 -13.98 12.57 -9.04
CA PRO A 267 -14.56 11.72 -7.99
C PRO A 267 -13.68 10.52 -7.59
N ILE A 268 -12.71 10.11 -8.41
CA ILE A 268 -11.75 9.04 -8.07
C ILE A 268 -10.95 9.35 -6.79
N ALA A 269 -10.72 10.62 -6.48
CA ALA A 269 -10.03 11.04 -5.27
C ALA A 269 -10.75 10.60 -3.99
N THR A 270 -12.08 10.50 -4.00
CA THR A 270 -12.84 9.98 -2.85
C THR A 270 -12.58 8.49 -2.62
N SER A 271 -12.59 7.68 -3.69
CA SER A 271 -12.29 6.24 -3.61
C SER A 271 -10.87 5.99 -3.13
N MET A 272 -9.91 6.79 -3.59
CA MET A 272 -8.53 6.75 -3.10
C MET A 272 -8.39 7.24 -1.65
N GLY A 273 -9.13 8.27 -1.26
CA GLY A 273 -9.15 8.80 0.11
C GLY A 273 -9.59 7.77 1.14
N ILE A 274 -10.50 6.85 0.79
CA ILE A 274 -10.88 5.75 1.68
C ILE A 274 -9.77 4.75 1.88
N VAL A 275 -9.04 4.42 0.82
CA VAL A 275 -7.89 3.52 0.93
C VAL A 275 -6.87 4.11 1.91
N TYR A 276 -6.61 5.41 1.81
CA TYR A 276 -5.78 6.12 2.79
C TYR A 276 -6.39 6.14 4.20
N SER A 277 -7.69 6.42 4.34
CA SER A 277 -8.38 6.42 5.64
C SER A 277 -8.26 5.07 6.34
N CYS A 278 -8.38 3.97 5.59
CA CYS A 278 -8.20 2.61 6.12
C CYS A 278 -6.78 2.42 6.65
N ASP A 279 -5.77 2.82 5.88
CA ASP A 279 -4.37 2.75 6.33
C ASP A 279 -4.14 3.62 7.57
N TRP A 280 -4.69 4.84 7.58
CA TRP A 280 -4.63 5.76 8.72
C TRP A 280 -5.27 5.20 9.98
N GLU A 281 -6.45 4.59 9.87
CA GLU A 281 -7.15 3.97 11.00
C GLU A 281 -6.43 2.71 11.50
N ILE A 282 -5.84 1.91 10.60
CA ILE A 282 -5.01 0.75 10.99
C ILE A 282 -3.83 1.22 11.87
N GLU A 283 -3.16 2.30 11.49
CA GLU A 283 -1.97 2.79 12.19
C GLU A 283 -2.32 3.58 13.46
N THR A 284 -3.24 4.53 13.37
CA THR A 284 -3.55 5.47 14.46
C THR A 284 -4.72 5.03 15.33
N GLY A 285 -5.66 4.26 14.78
CA GLY A 285 -6.97 3.99 15.38
C GLY A 285 -7.96 5.16 15.27
N LYS A 286 -7.59 6.26 14.60
CA LYS A 286 -8.48 7.37 14.30
C LYS A 286 -9.07 7.19 12.90
N ARG A 287 -10.37 7.42 12.77
CA ARG A 287 -11.07 7.35 11.49
C ARG A 287 -11.23 8.75 10.90
N ILE A 288 -10.80 8.94 9.65
CA ILE A 288 -11.01 10.18 8.89
C ILE A 288 -11.52 9.78 7.51
N LEU A 289 -12.84 9.68 7.37
CA LEU A 289 -13.43 9.39 6.07
C LEU A 289 -13.40 10.66 5.22
N PRO A 290 -13.05 10.58 3.92
CA PRO A 290 -13.30 11.67 3.00
C PRO A 290 -14.80 11.97 2.97
N PRO A 291 -15.19 13.24 2.76
CA PRO A 291 -16.57 13.59 2.50
C PRO A 291 -17.08 12.81 1.27
N PRO A 292 -18.40 12.59 1.16
CA PRO A 292 -18.97 12.11 -0.08
C PRO A 292 -18.60 13.07 -1.21
N PRO A 293 -18.47 12.58 -2.46
CA PRO A 293 -18.16 13.46 -3.58
C PRO A 293 -19.29 14.49 -3.70
N ASP A 294 -18.93 15.77 -3.74
CA ASP A 294 -19.90 16.84 -3.87
C ASP A 294 -20.69 16.69 -5.17
N GLY A 295 -21.99 16.98 -5.12
CA GLY A 295 -22.84 17.07 -6.32
C GLY A 295 -22.45 18.23 -7.25
N ASN A 296 -21.57 19.13 -6.80
CA ASN A 296 -20.87 20.09 -7.64
C ASN A 296 -19.79 19.35 -8.44
N ILE A 297 -20.26 18.60 -9.44
CA ILE A 297 -19.53 18.44 -10.68
C ILE A 297 -19.27 19.88 -11.13
N MET A 298 -18.04 20.40 -10.92
CA MET A 298 -17.57 21.54 -11.70
C MET A 298 -17.99 21.28 -13.13
N PRO A 299 -18.60 22.23 -13.84
CA PRO A 299 -19.26 21.98 -15.12
C PRO A 299 -18.21 21.46 -16.10
N PHE A 300 -18.03 20.14 -16.13
CA PHE A 300 -17.32 19.45 -17.18
C PHE A 300 -18.34 19.29 -18.29
N GLU A 301 -18.65 20.44 -18.88
CA GLU A 301 -19.01 20.48 -20.29
C GLU A 301 -17.84 19.80 -21.03
N GLU A 302 -18.17 18.81 -21.85
CA GLU A 302 -17.34 18.22 -22.91
C GLU A 302 -16.51 16.95 -22.60
N ALA A 303 -17.11 15.81 -22.99
CA ALA A 303 -16.55 14.77 -23.87
C ALA A 303 -15.23 14.04 -23.52
N SER A 304 -14.55 14.34 -22.41
CA SER A 304 -13.16 13.90 -22.14
C SER A 304 -12.93 13.19 -20.79
N GLY A 305 -14.00 12.84 -20.08
CA GLY A 305 -13.90 12.18 -18.77
C GLY A 305 -13.41 10.73 -18.88
N HIS A 306 -12.28 10.42 -18.23
CA HIS A 306 -11.76 9.06 -18.11
C HIS A 306 -12.54 8.28 -17.06
N THR A 307 -12.82 7.01 -17.37
CA THR A 307 -13.30 6.04 -16.37
C THR A 307 -12.11 5.39 -15.68
N ILE A 308 -12.03 5.53 -14.36
CA ILE A 308 -10.90 5.05 -13.55
C ILE A 308 -11.43 4.11 -12.45
N HIS A 309 -10.67 3.06 -12.15
CA HIS A 309 -10.97 2.12 -11.07
C HIS A 309 -9.76 2.00 -10.12
N THR A 310 -9.97 2.20 -8.82
CA THR A 310 -8.91 2.05 -7.81
C THR A 310 -8.80 0.59 -7.37
N ILE A 311 -7.67 -0.06 -7.64
CA ILE A 311 -7.38 -1.40 -7.16
C ILE A 311 -6.42 -1.31 -5.96
N ALA A 312 -6.88 -1.77 -4.79
CA ALA A 312 -6.14 -1.72 -3.54
C ALA A 312 -5.85 -3.13 -3.03
N SER A 313 -4.67 -3.31 -2.43
CA SER A 313 -4.27 -4.52 -1.70
C SER A 313 -3.96 -4.22 -0.23
N GLY A 314 -4.13 -5.22 0.64
CA GLY A 314 -3.82 -5.09 2.07
C GLY A 314 -4.97 -5.51 2.97
N PRO A 315 -4.83 -5.31 4.29
CA PRO A 315 -5.83 -5.76 5.26
C PRO A 315 -7.20 -5.13 4.99
N GLY A 316 -8.23 -5.97 4.85
CA GLY A 316 -9.60 -5.52 4.59
C GLY A 316 -9.96 -5.34 3.11
N PHE A 317 -9.02 -5.56 2.18
CA PHE A 317 -9.29 -5.63 0.75
C PHE A 317 -9.33 -7.08 0.24
N PRO A 318 -9.99 -7.36 -0.90
CA PRO A 318 -10.02 -8.70 -1.47
C PRO A 318 -8.62 -9.23 -1.78
N GLU A 319 -8.32 -10.45 -1.32
CA GLU A 319 -7.05 -11.13 -1.60
C GLU A 319 -6.87 -11.37 -3.11
N ASP A 320 -5.62 -11.28 -3.58
CA ASP A 320 -5.21 -11.54 -4.97
C ASP A 320 -5.86 -10.71 -6.08
N LEU A 321 -6.56 -9.62 -5.74
CA LEU A 321 -7.28 -8.84 -6.74
C LEU A 321 -6.36 -8.14 -7.76
N ILE A 322 -5.24 -7.56 -7.31
CA ILE A 322 -4.25 -6.96 -8.23
C ILE A 322 -3.71 -8.04 -9.17
N HIS A 323 -3.43 -9.23 -8.65
CA HIS A 323 -2.94 -10.33 -9.45
C HIS A 323 -3.95 -10.77 -10.51
N GLN A 324 -5.22 -10.97 -10.13
CA GLN A 324 -6.29 -11.31 -11.07
C GLN A 324 -6.58 -10.21 -12.08
N ALA A 325 -6.47 -8.94 -11.67
CA ALA A 325 -6.60 -7.79 -12.56
C ALA A 325 -5.50 -7.81 -13.64
N LEU A 326 -4.24 -8.08 -13.24
CA LEU A 326 -3.14 -8.24 -14.18
C LEU A 326 -3.37 -9.42 -15.13
N LEU A 327 -3.75 -10.59 -14.63
CA LEU A 327 -4.08 -11.76 -15.47
C LEU A 327 -5.22 -11.45 -16.44
N THR A 328 -6.27 -10.78 -15.97
CA THR A 328 -7.41 -10.39 -16.81
C THR A 328 -6.98 -9.43 -17.91
N ALA A 329 -6.13 -8.45 -17.60
CA ALA A 329 -5.57 -7.53 -18.59
C ALA A 329 -4.69 -8.28 -19.61
N THR A 330 -3.83 -9.19 -19.15
CA THR A 330 -2.95 -10.00 -20.01
C THR A 330 -3.77 -10.89 -20.95
N TYR A 331 -4.71 -11.68 -20.44
CA TYR A 331 -5.53 -12.59 -21.25
C TYR A 331 -6.57 -11.89 -22.11
N SER A 332 -6.89 -10.62 -21.82
CA SER A 332 -7.80 -9.81 -22.66
C SER A 332 -7.07 -9.00 -23.73
N ALA A 333 -5.73 -8.97 -23.73
CA ALA A 333 -4.95 -8.24 -24.72
C ALA A 333 -5.16 -8.84 -26.12
N ARG A 334 -5.41 -7.99 -27.12
CA ARG A 334 -5.73 -8.42 -28.50
C ARG A 334 -4.58 -8.25 -29.49
N GLU A 335 -3.69 -7.30 -29.24
CA GLU A 335 -2.59 -6.96 -30.15
C GLU A 335 -1.24 -7.04 -29.44
N TYR A 336 -0.99 -6.15 -28.48
CA TYR A 336 0.25 -6.10 -27.71
C TYR A 336 -0.01 -5.73 -26.24
N LEU A 337 0.88 -6.20 -25.36
CA LEU A 337 0.91 -5.84 -23.95
C LEU A 337 2.29 -5.27 -23.61
N ILE A 338 2.32 -4.03 -23.11
CA ILE A 338 3.55 -3.38 -22.65
C ILE A 338 3.52 -3.40 -21.12
N MET A 339 4.53 -4.03 -20.52
CA MET A 339 4.71 -4.07 -19.07
C MET A 339 6.03 -3.42 -18.69
N THR A 340 5.96 -2.52 -17.71
CA THR A 340 7.14 -1.94 -17.06
C THR A 340 7.08 -2.28 -15.59
N THR A 341 8.06 -3.02 -15.10
CA THR A 341 8.16 -3.39 -13.68
C THR A 341 9.63 -3.36 -13.26
N PRO A 342 9.94 -2.83 -12.06
CA PRO A 342 11.30 -2.92 -11.50
C PRO A 342 11.67 -4.37 -11.14
N TYR A 343 10.68 -5.26 -10.98
CA TYR A 343 10.90 -6.67 -10.63
C TYR A 343 9.99 -7.54 -11.48
N PHE A 344 10.58 -8.30 -12.40
CA PHE A 344 9.86 -9.30 -13.19
C PHE A 344 10.04 -10.68 -12.57
N VAL A 345 9.12 -11.03 -11.68
CA VAL A 345 9.02 -12.36 -11.05
C VAL A 345 7.56 -12.83 -11.21
N PRO A 346 7.16 -13.24 -12.43
CA PRO A 346 5.78 -13.62 -12.72
C PRO A 346 5.37 -14.88 -11.93
N SER A 347 4.08 -15.00 -11.64
CA SER A 347 3.53 -16.27 -11.16
C SER A 347 3.43 -17.27 -12.30
N ASP A 348 3.24 -18.55 -11.96
CA ASP A 348 3.00 -19.61 -12.94
C ASP A 348 1.80 -19.31 -13.84
N ASP A 349 0.77 -18.61 -13.32
CA ASP A 349 -0.40 -18.20 -14.10
C ASP A 349 -0.12 -17.06 -15.10
N LEU A 350 0.96 -16.29 -14.90
CA LEU A 350 1.32 -15.17 -15.78
C LEU A 350 2.35 -15.57 -16.85
N LEU A 351 3.04 -16.71 -16.67
CA LEU A 351 3.93 -17.35 -17.65
C LEU A 351 3.14 -18.23 -18.61
#